data_AF-A0A8S4QN78-F1
#
_entry.id   AF-A0A8S4QN78-F1
#
_cell.length_a   1.000
_cell.length_b   1.000
_cell.length_c   1.000
_cell.angle_alpha   90.00
_cell.angle_beta   90.00
_cell.angle_gamma   90.00
#
_symmetry.space_group_name_H-M   'P 1'
#
loop_
_entity.id
_entity.type
_entity.pdbx_description
1 polymer ?
#
loop_
_entity_poly.entity_id
_entity_poly.type
_entity_poly.pdbx_seq_one_letter_code
_entity_poly.pdbx_strand_id
1 'polypeptide(L)' 'MEKALEEISMRDKIRTRIRTRATDIAKRFTKLKWQWVGHVSRRADGRWGPMVLEWQPGTGKRNEVE' A
#
# COMPACT_ATOMS: atom_id res chain seq x y z
N MET A 1 29.39 3.06 -32.66
CA MET A 1 29.34 2.69 -31.23
C MET A 1 28.51 3.68 -30.42
N GLU A 2 28.73 5.00 -30.56
CA GLU A 2 28.00 6.03 -29.80
C GLU A 2 26.47 5.93 -29.90
N LYS A 3 25.92 5.78 -31.11
CA LYS A 3 24.47 5.59 -31.31
C LYS A 3 23.90 4.38 -30.54
N ALA A 4 24.65 3.30 -30.43
CA ALA A 4 24.21 2.10 -29.72
C ALA A 4 24.16 2.33 -28.20
N LEU A 5 25.16 3.04 -27.66
CA LEU A 5 25.18 3.44 -26.24
C LEU A 5 24.03 4.39 -25.91
N GLU A 6 23.75 5.33 -26.82
CA GLU A 6 22.66 6.28 -26.66
C GLU A 6 21.28 5.58 -26.68
N GLU A 7 21.09 4.61 -27.57
CA GLU A 7 19.88 3.79 -27.58
C GLU A 7 19.72 2.92 -26.31
N ILE A 8 20.81 2.36 -25.78
CA ILE A 8 20.78 1.61 -24.52
C ILE A 8 20.37 2.54 -23.36
N SER A 9 20.96 3.75 -23.29
CA SER A 9 20.60 4.77 -22.29
C SER A 9 19.12 5.18 -22.39
N MET A 10 18.61 5.38 -23.60
CA MET A 10 17.20 5.72 -23.83
C MET A 10 16.26 4.60 -23.36
N ARG A 11 16.58 3.33 -23.67
CA ARG A 11 15.82 2.16 -23.20
C ARG A 11 15.82 2.05 -21.67
N ASP A 12 16.97 2.29 -21.02
CA ASP A 12 17.07 2.25 -19.56
C ASP A 12 16.29 3.39 -18.88
N LYS A 13 16.28 4.60 -19.46
CA LYS A 13 15.44 5.72 -18.99
C LYS A 13 13.95 5.39 -19.07
N ILE A 14 13.50 4.73 -20.14
CA ILE A 14 12.11 4.29 -20.28
C ILE A 14 11.78 3.20 -19.24
N ARG A 15 12.66 2.21 -19.07
CA ARG A 15 12.48 1.11 -18.11
C ARG A 15 12.40 1.59 -16.67
N THR A 16 13.29 2.50 -16.28
CA THR A 16 13.28 3.13 -14.95
C THR A 16 12.02 3.95 -14.73
N ARG A 17 11.61 4.78 -15.71
CA ARG A 17 10.36 5.57 -15.61
C ARG A 17 9.11 4.71 -15.43
N ILE A 18 8.99 3.59 -16.17
CA ILE A 18 7.84 2.68 -16.04
C ILE A 18 7.82 2.06 -14.64
N ARG A 19 8.96 1.59 -14.14
CA ARG A 19 9.08 1.00 -12.79
C ARG A 19 8.71 2.01 -11.70
N THR A 20 9.26 3.21 -11.76
CA THR A 20 8.98 4.26 -10.78
C THR A 20 7.49 4.62 -10.77
N ARG A 21 6.87 4.83 -11.94
CA ARG A 21 5.42 5.08 -12.03
C ARG A 21 4.59 3.95 -11.45
N ALA A 22 4.95 2.69 -11.71
CA ALA A 22 4.26 1.54 -11.13
C ALA A 22 4.37 1.53 -9.60
N THR A 23 5.56 1.82 -9.05
CA THR A 23 5.77 1.96 -7.60
C THR A 23 4.95 3.10 -7.02
N ASP A 24 4.87 4.24 -7.69
CA ASP A 24 4.10 5.40 -7.23
C ASP A 24 2.59 5.11 -7.20
N ILE A 25 2.08 4.40 -8.22
CA ILE A 25 0.67 3.95 -8.25
C ILE A 25 0.40 2.98 -7.09
N ALA A 26 1.27 1.99 -6.85
CA ALA A 26 1.10 1.05 -5.75
C ALA A 26 1.12 1.75 -4.37
N LYS A 27 2.01 2.73 -4.19
CA LYS A 27 2.05 3.58 -2.99
C LYS A 27 0.76 4.38 -2.83
N ARG A 28 0.27 5.01 -3.91
CA ARG A 28 -0.98 5.79 -3.90
C ARG A 28 -2.19 4.91 -3.58
N PHE A 29 -2.28 3.73 -4.20
CA PHE A 29 -3.34 2.77 -3.93
C PHE A 29 -3.34 2.34 -2.46
N THR A 30 -2.17 1.99 -1.92
CA THR A 30 -2.02 1.61 -0.51
C THR A 30 -2.44 2.76 0.42
N LYS A 31 -2.03 3.99 0.12
CA LYS A 31 -2.44 5.18 0.90
C LYS A 31 -3.95 5.37 0.87
N LEU A 32 -4.57 5.33 -0.31
CA LEU A 32 -6.02 5.50 -0.46
C LEU A 32 -6.81 4.40 0.24
N LYS A 33 -6.36 3.14 0.14
CA LYS A 33 -6.96 2.00 0.84
C LYS A 33 -7.00 2.25 2.35
N TRP A 34 -5.86 2.62 2.95
CA TRP A 34 -5.78 2.86 4.38
C TRP A 34 -6.50 4.14 4.83
N GLN A 35 -6.55 5.18 3.99
CA GLN A 35 -7.38 6.36 4.23
C GLN A 35 -8.87 6.00 4.28
N TRP A 36 -9.34 5.19 3.32
CA TRP A 36 -10.72 4.73 3.29
C TRP A 36 -11.05 3.84 4.50
N VAL A 37 -10.18 2.87 4.83
CA VAL A 37 -10.33 2.05 6.04
C VAL A 37 -10.40 2.93 7.28
N GLY A 38 -9.52 3.92 7.39
CA GLY A 38 -9.52 4.87 8.50
C GLY A 38 -10.80 5.71 8.59
N HIS A 39 -11.35 6.13 7.45
CA HIS A 39 -12.60 6.88 7.39
C HIS A 39 -13.80 6.03 7.82
N VAL A 40 -13.94 4.81 7.28
CA VAL A 40 -15.03 3.89 7.60
C VAL A 40 -14.97 3.41 9.05
N SER A 41 -13.77 3.23 9.57
CA SER A 41 -13.56 2.68 10.92
C SER A 41 -13.65 3.73 12.02
N ARG A 42 -13.69 5.01 11.70
CA ARG A 42 -13.83 6.08 12.70
C ARG A 42 -15.29 6.38 12.96
N ARG A 43 -15.64 6.49 14.24
CA ARG A 43 -16.93 6.98 14.72
C ARG A 43 -16.98 8.51 14.62
N ALA A 44 -18.19 9.06 14.70
CA ALA A 44 -18.43 10.51 14.67
C ALA A 44 -17.71 11.28 15.80
N ASP A 45 -17.41 10.61 16.91
CA ASP A 45 -16.65 11.14 18.05
C ASP A 45 -15.12 10.97 17.91
N GLY A 46 -14.63 10.53 16.74
CA GLY A 46 -13.21 10.38 16.42
C GLY A 46 -12.56 9.09 16.92
N ARG A 47 -13.30 8.24 17.65
CA ARG A 47 -12.81 6.95 18.16
C ARG A 47 -12.79 5.87 17.06
N TRP A 48 -11.91 4.89 17.20
CA TRP A 48 -11.92 3.70 16.35
C TRP A 48 -13.10 2.80 16.73
N GLY A 49 -13.76 2.22 15.71
CA GLY A 49 -14.83 1.27 15.89
C GLY A 49 -14.33 -0.05 16.50
N PRO A 50 -15.18 -0.74 17.28
CA PRO A 50 -14.85 -2.00 17.94
C PRO A 50 -14.39 -3.06 16.95
N MET A 51 -14.93 -3.11 15.73
CA MET A 51 -14.49 -4.03 14.68
C MET A 51 -12.99 -3.90 14.31
N VAL A 52 -12.36 -2.74 14.55
CA VAL A 52 -10.91 -2.56 14.35
C VAL A 52 -10.10 -2.86 15.62
N LEU A 53 -10.70 -2.67 16.80
CA LEU A 53 -10.03 -2.82 18.10
C LEU A 53 -10.14 -4.24 18.66
N GLU A 54 -11.28 -4.88 18.42
CA GLU A 54 -11.58 -6.24 18.78
C GLU A 54 -10.89 -7.14 17.79
N TRP A 55 -10.00 -7.97 18.32
CA TRP A 55 -9.46 -9.06 17.56
C TRP A 55 -10.57 -10.08 17.33
N GLN A 56 -10.82 -10.38 16.06
CA GLN A 56 -11.71 -11.46 15.66
C GLN A 56 -10.87 -12.60 15.09
N PRO A 57 -10.90 -13.79 15.71
CA PRO A 57 -10.26 -14.95 15.12
C PRO A 57 -11.03 -15.42 13.90
N GLY A 58 -10.37 -15.52 12.75
CA GLY A 58 -10.86 -16.35 11.64
C GLY A 58 -10.69 -17.84 11.93
N THR A 59 -9.57 -18.21 12.57
CA THR A 59 -9.20 -19.55 13.04
C THR A 59 -8.10 -19.41 14.09
N GLY A 60 -8.41 -19.56 15.39
CA GLY A 60 -7.44 -19.48 16.50
C GLY A 60 -7.98 -18.77 17.75
N LYS A 61 -7.22 -18.73 18.85
CA LYS A 61 -7.58 -18.01 20.10
C LYS A 61 -6.59 -16.88 20.42
N ARG A 62 -7.06 -15.75 20.96
CA ARG A 62 -6.31 -14.49 21.20
C ARG A 62 -5.42 -14.61 22.43
N ASN A 63 -4.50 -15.57 22.43
CA ASN A 63 -3.78 -16.01 23.63
C ASN A 63 -4.75 -16.72 24.60
N GLU A 64 -4.41 -17.94 24.99
CA GLU A 64 -4.91 -18.52 26.23
C GLU A 64 -4.32 -17.69 27.37
N VAL A 65 -5.18 -16.97 28.09
CA VAL A 65 -4.87 -16.46 29.41
C VAL A 65 -5.36 -17.54 30.37
N GLU A 66 -4.42 -18.25 30.99
CA GLU A 66 -4.62 -18.94 32.27
C GLU A 66 -4.22 -17.98 33.39
#